data_AF-L8B0W4-F1
#
_entry.id   AF-L8B0W4-F1
#
_cell.length_a   1.000
_cell.length_b   1.000
_cell.length_c   1.000
_cell.angle_alpha   90.00
_cell.angle_beta   90.00
_cell.angle_gamma   90.00
#
_symmetry.space_group_name_H-M   'P 1'
#
loop_
_entity.id
_entity.type
_entity.pdbx_description
1 polymer ?
#
loop_
_entity_poly.entity_id
_entity_poly.type
_entity_poly.pdbx_seq_one_letter_code
_entity_poly.pdbx_strand_id
1 'polypeptide(L)'
;MEFRLNWVVLFALLQGVQGEEKLVESGGGLVEPGGSLRLSCVGSGFRFSGYPIGWVRQSPGRGPEWLAMIQSSGNQETKYSDSVRGRFTISRDNSQGTSYLQMNNLRSEESARYYCVRGLSIAVQLSSSSRSPPRYYETMSFWGPGVEVFVSSAPKTAPSVYPLAPCSRDTSGPNVALGCLASSYFPEPVTVTWNSGALSSGVHTFPSVLQPSGLYSLSSMVTVPASSLSSKSYTCNVNHPATTTKVDKRVGTKTKPPCPICPACESPGPSVFIFPPKPKDTLMISRTPQVTCVVVDVSQENPEVQFSWYVDGVEVHTAQTRPKEEQFNSTYRVVSVLPIQHQDWLNGKEFKCKVNNKDLPAPITRIISKAKGPSREPQVYTLSPSAEELSRSKVSITCLVTGFYPPDIDVEWKSNGQPEPEGNYRTTPPQQDVDGTYFLYSKLAVDKASWQRGDPFQCAVMHEALHNHYTQKSISKTPGK
;
A
#
# COMPACT_ATOMS: atom_id res chain seq x y z
N MET A 1 62.93 -13.36 43.12
CA MET A 1 63.29 -14.72 42.69
C MET A 1 61.99 -15.44 42.40
N GLU A 2 61.63 -15.93 41.23
CA GLU A 2 62.30 -16.12 39.94
C GLU A 2 61.16 -16.20 38.90
N PHE A 3 61.25 -15.43 37.82
CA PHE A 3 61.68 -15.89 36.49
C PHE A 3 60.83 -17.05 35.95
N ARG A 4 59.95 -16.73 35.00
CA ARG A 4 60.16 -17.09 33.59
C ARG A 4 60.43 -18.58 33.43
N LEU A 5 59.38 -19.36 33.23
CA LEU A 5 59.52 -20.66 32.59
C LEU A 5 58.37 -20.91 31.62
N ASN A 6 58.71 -20.67 30.35
CA ASN A 6 58.29 -21.47 29.20
C ASN A 6 56.81 -21.35 28.79
N TRP A 7 56.34 -20.36 28.01
CA TRP A 7 56.78 -19.95 26.65
C TRP A 7 57.25 -21.07 25.69
N VAL A 8 57.34 -22.34 26.14
CA VAL A 8 57.75 -23.49 25.31
C VAL A 8 56.55 -24.37 24.94
N VAL A 9 55.37 -24.19 25.55
CA VAL A 9 54.17 -24.98 25.22
C VAL A 9 53.21 -24.25 24.25
N LEU A 10 53.64 -23.12 23.66
CA LEU A 10 52.87 -22.44 22.60
C LEU A 10 53.49 -22.56 21.19
N PHE A 11 54.53 -23.40 21.03
CA PHE A 11 55.23 -23.60 19.75
C PHE A 11 55.24 -25.05 19.26
N ALA A 12 54.33 -25.90 19.77
CA ALA A 12 54.32 -27.33 19.44
C ALA A 12 52.98 -27.90 18.94
N LEU A 13 52.03 -27.07 18.47
CA LEU A 13 50.81 -27.54 17.78
C LEU A 13 50.36 -26.61 16.64
N LEU A 14 51.29 -26.14 15.81
CA LEU A 14 50.97 -25.57 14.49
C LEU A 14 51.50 -26.49 13.38
N GLN A 15 51.12 -27.76 13.42
CA GLN A 15 51.01 -28.54 12.20
C GLN A 15 49.53 -28.62 11.83
N GLY A 16 49.18 -27.95 10.74
CA GLY A 16 47.92 -28.19 10.04
C GLY A 16 46.78 -27.24 10.36
N VAL A 17 46.98 -25.92 10.22
CA VAL A 17 45.90 -25.13 9.62
C VAL A 17 46.05 -25.30 8.12
N GLN A 18 45.56 -26.42 7.57
CA GLN A 18 45.32 -26.49 6.13
C GLN A 18 44.24 -25.45 5.85
N GLY A 19 44.63 -24.34 5.23
CA GLY A 19 43.68 -23.37 4.71
C GLY A 19 42.68 -24.09 3.81
N GLU A 20 41.41 -23.70 3.91
CA GLU A 20 40.34 -24.22 3.07
C GLU A 20 40.76 -24.24 1.59
N GLU A 21 40.63 -25.39 0.91
CA GLU A 21 40.93 -25.51 -0.52
C GLU A 21 40.02 -24.56 -1.31
N LYS A 22 40.59 -23.71 -2.17
CA LYS A 22 39.83 -22.75 -2.99
C LYS A 22 40.44 -22.62 -4.38
N LEU A 23 39.56 -22.41 -5.37
CA LEU A 23 39.88 -21.99 -6.73
C LEU A 23 39.15 -20.67 -6.98
N VAL A 24 39.84 -19.68 -7.53
CA VAL A 24 39.26 -18.35 -7.81
C VAL A 24 39.61 -17.93 -9.23
N GLU A 25 38.60 -17.83 -10.09
CA GLU A 25 38.72 -17.37 -11.46
C GLU A 25 38.65 -15.84 -11.61
N SER A 26 39.38 -15.31 -12.58
CA SER A 26 39.39 -13.89 -12.95
C SER A 26 39.77 -13.69 -14.42
N GLY A 27 39.64 -12.46 -14.92
CA GLY A 27 39.97 -12.12 -16.32
C GLY A 27 38.83 -12.32 -17.32
N GLY A 28 37.62 -12.66 -16.85
CA GLY A 28 36.39 -12.67 -17.66
C GLY A 28 35.88 -11.27 -17.99
N GLY A 29 34.85 -11.18 -18.83
CA GLY A 29 34.24 -9.91 -19.23
C GLY A 29 33.70 -9.89 -20.65
N LEU A 30 33.40 -8.68 -21.15
CA LEU A 30 32.90 -8.43 -22.50
C LEU A 30 34.06 -8.26 -23.49
N VAL A 31 33.99 -8.98 -24.60
CA VAL A 31 34.92 -8.90 -25.72
C VAL A 31 34.13 -8.93 -27.03
N GLU A 32 34.62 -8.24 -28.06
CA GLU A 32 33.98 -8.27 -29.37
C GLU A 32 34.28 -9.62 -30.09
N PRO A 33 33.38 -10.06 -30.99
CA PRO A 33 33.65 -11.23 -31.84
C PRO A 33 34.98 -11.08 -32.60
N GLY A 34 35.78 -12.14 -32.62
CA GLY A 34 37.13 -12.17 -33.19
C GLY A 34 38.22 -11.73 -32.20
N GLY A 35 37.86 -11.15 -31.06
CA GLY A 35 38.79 -10.76 -30.01
C GLY A 35 39.41 -11.94 -29.24
N SER A 36 40.28 -11.61 -28.29
CA SER A 36 40.96 -12.56 -27.42
C SER A 36 40.80 -12.19 -25.96
N LEU A 37 40.73 -13.20 -25.09
CA LEU A 37 40.63 -13.04 -23.64
C LEU A 37 41.57 -14.02 -22.95
N ARG A 38 42.07 -13.66 -21.76
CA ARG A 38 42.88 -14.55 -20.93
C ARG A 38 42.26 -14.68 -19.56
N LEU A 39 41.72 -15.86 -19.27
CA LEU A 39 41.23 -16.20 -17.94
C LEU A 39 42.39 -16.69 -17.07
N SER A 40 42.34 -16.39 -15.78
CA SER A 40 43.23 -16.93 -14.77
C SER A 40 42.45 -17.62 -13.66
N CYS A 41 43.04 -18.63 -13.05
CA CYS A 41 42.48 -19.38 -11.93
C CYS A 41 43.56 -19.61 -10.88
N VAL A 42 43.39 -19.02 -9.70
CA VAL A 42 44.34 -19.14 -8.58
C VAL A 42 43.87 -20.23 -7.62
N GLY A 43 44.73 -21.20 -7.32
CA GLY A 43 44.47 -22.25 -6.35
C GLY A 43 45.17 -22.00 -5.01
N SER A 44 44.45 -22.14 -3.91
CA SER A 44 44.98 -22.03 -2.55
C SER A 44 44.48 -23.17 -1.65
N GLY A 45 45.20 -23.48 -0.56
CA GLY A 45 44.82 -24.53 0.40
C GLY A 45 45.27 -25.95 0.00
N PHE A 46 45.87 -26.12 -1.18
CA PHE A 46 46.42 -27.40 -1.65
C PHE A 46 47.71 -27.21 -2.46
N ARG A 47 48.46 -28.30 -2.69
CA ARG A 47 49.67 -28.29 -3.53
C ARG A 47 49.29 -28.25 -5.02
N PHE A 48 49.16 -27.04 -5.57
CA PHE A 48 48.71 -26.80 -6.94
C PHE A 48 49.45 -27.64 -8.01
N SER A 49 50.77 -27.79 -7.89
CA SER A 49 51.59 -28.56 -8.83
C SER A 49 51.25 -30.05 -8.90
N GLY A 50 50.68 -30.62 -7.84
CA GLY A 50 50.37 -32.04 -7.74
C GLY A 50 49.11 -32.48 -8.48
N TYR A 51 48.27 -31.54 -8.94
CA TYR A 51 46.97 -31.86 -9.54
C TYR A 51 46.86 -31.38 -10.99
N PRO A 52 46.12 -32.12 -11.84
CA PRO A 52 45.67 -31.63 -13.12
C PRO A 52 44.63 -30.52 -12.92
N ILE A 53 44.66 -29.51 -13.78
CA ILE A 53 43.72 -28.39 -13.77
C ILE A 53 43.01 -28.34 -15.12
N GLY A 54 41.68 -28.24 -15.09
CA GLY A 54 40.84 -28.17 -16.27
C GLY A 54 40.03 -26.89 -16.33
N TRP A 55 39.51 -26.61 -17.52
CA TRP A 55 38.51 -25.58 -17.75
C TRP A 55 37.25 -26.20 -18.36
N VAL A 56 36.11 -25.79 -17.84
CA VAL A 56 34.78 -26.20 -18.28
C VAL A 56 33.97 -24.94 -18.54
N ARG A 57 33.19 -24.89 -19.60
CA ARG A 57 32.20 -23.82 -19.80
C ARG A 57 30.79 -24.32 -19.59
N GLN A 58 29.89 -23.42 -19.22
CA GLN A 58 28.46 -23.65 -19.21
C GLN A 58 27.75 -22.48 -19.87
N SER A 59 27.23 -22.73 -21.08
CA SER A 59 26.39 -21.75 -21.77
C SER A 59 24.98 -21.75 -21.18
N PRO A 60 24.25 -20.61 -21.21
CA PRO A 60 22.86 -20.56 -20.77
C PRO A 60 22.00 -21.64 -21.46
N GLY A 61 21.29 -22.45 -20.67
CA GLY A 61 20.42 -23.52 -21.18
C GLY A 61 21.14 -24.78 -21.68
N ARG A 62 22.48 -24.88 -21.55
CA ARG A 62 23.27 -26.07 -21.90
C ARG A 62 23.94 -26.69 -20.67
N GLY A 63 24.27 -27.96 -20.77
CA GLY A 63 25.07 -28.66 -19.77
C GLY A 63 26.54 -28.18 -19.76
N PRO A 64 27.32 -28.55 -18.72
CA PRO A 64 28.74 -28.26 -18.67
C PRO A 64 29.50 -28.96 -19.81
N GLU A 65 30.36 -28.21 -20.50
CA GLU A 65 31.20 -28.69 -21.59
C GLU A 65 32.67 -28.56 -21.20
N TRP A 66 33.38 -29.67 -21.17
CA TRP A 66 34.83 -29.68 -20.93
C TRP A 66 35.59 -29.09 -22.12
N LEU A 67 36.57 -28.22 -21.84
CA LEU A 67 37.29 -27.47 -22.87
C LEU A 67 38.76 -27.86 -22.97
N ALA A 68 39.46 -27.84 -21.85
CA ALA A 68 40.89 -28.09 -21.83
C ALA A 68 41.32 -28.61 -20.47
N MET A 69 42.44 -29.31 -20.43
CA MET A 69 43.07 -29.79 -19.20
C MET A 69 44.57 -29.83 -19.36
N ILE A 70 45.26 -29.42 -18.29
CA ILE A 70 46.72 -29.48 -18.17
C ILE A 70 47.06 -30.40 -17.00
N GLN A 71 47.91 -31.37 -17.28
CA GLN A 71 48.33 -32.37 -16.29
C GLN A 71 49.22 -31.77 -15.18
N SER A 72 49.45 -32.56 -14.13
CA SER A 72 50.31 -32.19 -12.99
C SER A 72 51.76 -31.95 -13.44
N SER A 73 52.58 -31.29 -12.62
CA SER A 73 53.93 -30.86 -13.06
C SER A 73 54.86 -31.99 -13.52
N GLY A 74 54.58 -33.25 -13.18
CA GLY A 74 55.36 -34.42 -13.60
C GLY A 74 55.06 -34.93 -15.02
N ASN A 75 53.94 -34.52 -15.62
CA ASN A 75 53.56 -34.83 -17.00
C ASN A 75 52.93 -33.55 -17.57
N GLN A 76 53.60 -32.82 -18.45
CA GLN A 76 53.12 -31.50 -18.90
C GLN A 76 52.18 -31.57 -20.12
N GLU A 77 51.50 -32.70 -20.30
CA GLU A 77 50.56 -32.94 -21.38
C GLU A 77 49.33 -32.03 -21.26
N THR A 78 48.90 -31.45 -22.39
CA THR A 78 47.68 -30.66 -22.50
C THR A 78 46.69 -31.35 -23.43
N LYS A 79 45.43 -31.41 -23.00
CA LYS A 79 44.33 -31.99 -23.78
C LYS A 79 43.30 -30.91 -24.03
N TYR A 80 42.72 -30.90 -25.22
CA TYR A 80 41.71 -29.93 -25.65
C TYR A 80 40.51 -30.67 -26.22
N SER A 81 39.31 -30.14 -26.01
CA SER A 81 38.11 -30.58 -26.70
C SER A 81 38.16 -30.13 -28.15
N ASP A 82 37.47 -30.87 -29.02
CA ASP A 82 37.44 -30.55 -30.44
C ASP A 82 36.75 -29.21 -30.75
N SER A 83 35.88 -28.72 -29.84
CA SER A 83 35.19 -27.45 -30.00
C SER A 83 36.12 -26.23 -29.90
N VAL A 84 37.23 -26.32 -29.16
CA VAL A 84 38.16 -25.18 -28.93
C VAL A 84 39.58 -25.43 -29.46
N ARG A 85 39.83 -26.63 -29.99
CA ARG A 85 41.12 -27.03 -30.55
C ARG A 85 41.64 -25.99 -31.56
N GLY A 86 42.89 -25.57 -31.38
CA GLY A 86 43.56 -24.59 -32.26
C GLY A 86 43.21 -23.13 -31.99
N ARG A 87 42.24 -22.82 -31.12
CA ARG A 87 41.89 -21.45 -30.73
C ARG A 87 42.24 -21.13 -29.29
N PHE A 88 42.08 -22.11 -28.39
CA PHE A 88 42.33 -21.94 -26.97
C PHE A 88 43.63 -22.62 -26.57
N THR A 89 44.35 -22.03 -25.63
CA THR A 89 45.61 -22.53 -25.08
C THR A 89 45.55 -22.51 -23.57
N ILE A 90 45.70 -23.67 -22.93
CA ILE A 90 45.80 -23.78 -21.48
C ILE A 90 47.28 -23.76 -21.06
N SER A 91 47.59 -23.02 -19.99
CA SER A 91 48.92 -22.99 -19.39
C SER A 91 48.85 -22.89 -17.87
N ARG A 92 49.96 -23.16 -17.18
CA ARG A 92 50.03 -23.10 -15.72
C ARG A 92 51.33 -22.49 -15.24
N ASP A 93 51.24 -21.71 -14.17
CA ASP A 93 52.37 -21.21 -13.38
C ASP A 93 52.29 -21.80 -11.97
N ASN A 94 53.20 -22.72 -11.68
CA ASN A 94 53.24 -23.38 -10.37
C ASN A 94 53.82 -22.49 -9.27
N SER A 95 54.63 -21.48 -9.61
CA SER A 95 55.18 -20.54 -8.63
C SER A 95 54.11 -19.62 -8.07
N GLN A 96 53.12 -19.28 -8.91
CA GLN A 96 51.96 -18.46 -8.56
C GLN A 96 50.71 -19.29 -8.22
N GLY A 97 50.79 -20.62 -8.30
CA GLY A 97 49.63 -21.50 -8.11
C GLY A 97 48.47 -21.17 -9.05
N THR A 98 48.76 -20.75 -10.28
CA THR A 98 47.77 -20.17 -11.20
C THR A 98 47.70 -20.95 -12.51
N SER A 99 46.49 -21.22 -13.00
CA SER A 99 46.21 -21.73 -14.35
C SER A 99 45.67 -20.62 -15.23
N TYR A 100 46.03 -20.60 -16.51
CA TYR A 100 45.53 -19.65 -17.48
C TYR A 100 44.85 -20.36 -18.65
N LEU A 101 43.77 -19.75 -19.16
CA LEU A 101 43.14 -20.13 -20.42
C LEU A 101 43.21 -18.93 -21.36
N GLN A 102 44.13 -18.99 -22.33
CA GLN A 102 44.18 -18.02 -23.42
C GLN A 102 43.17 -18.42 -24.48
N MET A 103 42.22 -17.55 -24.78
CA MET A 103 41.14 -17.79 -25.72
C MET A 103 41.30 -16.80 -26.87
N ASN A 104 41.48 -17.29 -28.10
CA ASN A 104 41.64 -16.43 -29.27
C ASN A 104 40.51 -16.65 -30.28
N ASN A 105 40.24 -15.61 -31.08
CA ASN A 105 39.21 -15.64 -32.12
C ASN A 105 37.85 -16.10 -31.56
N LEU A 106 37.39 -15.38 -30.54
CA LEU A 106 36.17 -15.68 -29.82
C LEU A 106 34.94 -15.45 -30.70
N ARG A 107 34.00 -16.41 -30.66
CA ARG A 107 32.72 -16.34 -31.38
C ARG A 107 31.61 -16.03 -30.38
N SER A 108 30.46 -15.55 -30.86
CA SER A 108 29.28 -15.30 -30.01
C SER A 108 28.87 -16.54 -29.20
N GLU A 109 29.01 -17.73 -29.79
CA GLU A 109 28.78 -19.05 -29.17
C GLU A 109 29.66 -19.34 -27.95
N GLU A 110 30.77 -18.62 -27.79
CA GLU A 110 31.69 -18.75 -26.66
C GLU A 110 31.23 -18.00 -25.42
N SER A 111 30.11 -17.28 -25.49
CA SER A 111 29.51 -16.60 -24.34
C SER A 111 28.96 -17.64 -23.35
N ALA A 112 29.60 -17.72 -22.18
CA ALA A 112 29.31 -18.72 -21.17
C ALA A 112 29.98 -18.35 -19.84
N ARG A 113 29.59 -19.05 -18.78
CA ARG A 113 30.37 -19.08 -17.54
C ARG A 113 31.47 -20.11 -17.65
N TYR A 114 32.70 -19.72 -17.30
CA TYR A 114 33.90 -20.56 -17.36
C TYR A 114 34.35 -20.93 -15.95
N TYR A 115 34.44 -22.22 -15.69
CA TYR A 115 34.84 -22.80 -14.42
C TYR A 115 36.22 -23.42 -14.55
N CYS A 116 37.06 -23.13 -13.56
CA CYS A 116 38.30 -23.82 -13.31
C CYS A 116 38.02 -25.03 -12.42
N VAL A 117 38.57 -26.18 -12.79
CA VAL A 117 38.36 -27.44 -12.08
C VAL A 117 39.68 -28.10 -11.70
N ARG A 118 39.77 -28.61 -10.48
CA ARG A 118 40.85 -29.48 -10.05
C ARG A 118 40.46 -30.93 -10.33
N GLY A 119 41.25 -31.58 -11.17
CA GLY A 119 41.08 -32.99 -11.46
C GLY A 119 41.74 -33.89 -10.41
N LEU A 120 41.23 -35.12 -10.28
CA LEU A 120 41.87 -36.23 -9.59
C LEU A 120 42.20 -37.30 -10.63
N SER A 121 43.47 -37.70 -10.70
CA SER A 121 43.90 -38.85 -11.51
C SER A 121 43.73 -40.12 -10.69
N ILE A 122 42.69 -40.89 -10.97
CA ILE A 122 42.39 -42.15 -10.29
C ILE A 122 42.97 -43.29 -11.13
N ALA A 123 43.93 -44.04 -10.58
CA ALA A 123 44.43 -45.27 -11.18
C ALA A 123 43.45 -46.42 -10.90
N VAL A 124 42.84 -46.98 -11.95
CA VAL A 124 42.00 -48.17 -11.82
C VAL A 124 42.69 -49.34 -12.51
N GLN A 125 43.01 -50.37 -11.73
CA GLN A 125 43.48 -51.66 -12.26
C GLN A 125 42.26 -52.49 -12.69
N LEU A 126 42.05 -52.57 -14.01
CA LEU A 126 40.95 -53.35 -14.59
C LEU A 126 41.29 -54.84 -14.78
N SER A 127 42.53 -55.26 -14.51
CA SER A 127 42.95 -56.67 -14.56
C SER A 127 43.90 -57.01 -13.42
N SER A 128 43.84 -58.26 -12.93
CA SER A 128 44.74 -58.83 -11.92
C SER A 128 46.09 -59.29 -12.50
N SER A 129 46.36 -59.09 -13.79
CA SER A 129 47.63 -59.43 -14.41
C SER A 129 48.62 -58.26 -14.28
N SER A 130 49.82 -58.55 -13.78
CA SER A 130 50.87 -57.56 -13.43
C SER A 130 51.52 -56.83 -14.62
N ARG A 131 51.02 -57.00 -15.85
CA ARG A 131 51.62 -56.44 -17.08
C ARG A 131 50.75 -55.43 -17.82
N SER A 132 49.48 -55.23 -17.45
CA SER A 132 48.66 -54.17 -18.05
C SER A 132 48.87 -52.85 -17.29
N PRO A 133 49.28 -51.75 -17.95
CA PRO A 133 49.43 -50.46 -17.29
C PRO A 133 48.08 -50.00 -16.72
N PRO A 134 48.05 -49.36 -15.53
CA PRO A 134 46.82 -48.86 -14.94
C PRO A 134 46.15 -47.85 -15.87
N ARG A 135 44.82 -47.94 -16.03
CA ARG A 135 44.06 -46.90 -16.72
C ARG A 135 43.80 -45.78 -15.74
N TYR A 136 44.30 -44.59 -16.06
CA TYR A 136 44.03 -43.38 -15.29
C TYR A 136 42.73 -42.76 -15.78
N TYR A 137 41.77 -42.59 -14.88
CA TYR A 137 40.56 -41.81 -15.12
C TYR A 137 40.71 -40.46 -14.44
N GLU A 138 40.38 -39.40 -15.16
CA GLU A 138 40.45 -38.04 -14.64
C GLU A 138 39.05 -37.59 -14.23
N THR A 139 38.84 -37.38 -12.94
CA THR A 139 37.55 -36.92 -12.41
C THR A 139 37.66 -35.46 -11.99
N MET A 140 36.61 -34.68 -12.24
CA MET A 140 36.56 -33.25 -11.91
C MET A 140 36.01 -33.10 -10.49
N SER A 141 36.91 -32.95 -9.52
CA SER A 141 36.58 -33.14 -8.10
C SER A 141 36.28 -31.85 -7.34
N PHE A 142 36.79 -30.71 -7.81
CA PHE A 142 36.65 -29.43 -7.12
C PHE A 142 36.56 -28.30 -8.14
N TRP A 143 35.59 -27.40 -7.98
CA TRP A 143 35.22 -26.35 -8.95
C TRP A 143 35.35 -24.98 -8.30
N GLY A 144 35.84 -24.00 -9.06
CA GLY A 144 35.74 -22.60 -8.66
C GLY A 144 34.33 -22.02 -8.89
N PRO A 145 34.06 -20.80 -8.39
CA PRO A 145 32.79 -20.10 -8.60
C PRO A 145 32.50 -19.78 -10.08
N GLY A 146 33.53 -19.79 -10.92
CA GLY A 146 33.45 -19.49 -12.34
C GLY A 146 33.44 -18.00 -12.64
N VAL A 147 33.74 -17.67 -13.89
CA VAL A 147 33.78 -16.29 -14.39
C VAL A 147 32.98 -16.15 -15.67
N GLU A 148 32.22 -15.06 -15.80
CA GLU A 148 31.42 -14.80 -17.00
C GLU A 148 32.27 -14.24 -18.14
N VAL A 149 32.01 -14.76 -19.34
CA VAL A 149 32.58 -14.25 -20.59
C VAL A 149 31.44 -13.95 -21.56
N PHE A 150 31.40 -12.74 -22.08
CA PHE A 150 30.42 -12.28 -23.05
C PHE A 150 31.12 -11.91 -24.35
N VAL A 151 30.69 -12.51 -25.46
CA VAL A 151 31.22 -12.22 -26.79
C VAL A 151 30.13 -11.53 -27.60
N SER A 152 30.16 -10.21 -27.63
CA SER A 152 29.10 -9.40 -28.27
C SER A 152 29.63 -8.03 -28.68
N SER A 153 29.09 -7.51 -29.78
CA SER A 153 29.28 -6.13 -30.24
C SER A 153 28.23 -5.16 -29.69
N ALA A 154 27.32 -5.64 -28.83
CA ALA A 154 26.28 -4.80 -28.25
C ALA A 154 26.87 -3.72 -27.31
N PRO A 155 26.34 -2.50 -27.34
CA PRO A 155 26.84 -1.41 -26.52
C PRO A 155 26.61 -1.67 -25.03
N LYS A 156 27.61 -1.29 -24.20
CA LYS A 156 27.50 -1.35 -22.75
C LYS A 156 26.40 -0.40 -22.27
N THR A 157 25.43 -0.92 -21.54
CA THR A 157 24.27 -0.16 -21.06
C THR A 157 24.21 -0.22 -19.53
N ALA A 158 24.12 0.93 -18.88
CA ALA A 158 24.07 1.02 -17.42
C ALA A 158 22.66 0.67 -16.89
N PRO A 159 22.55 0.05 -15.71
CA PRO A 159 21.25 -0.29 -15.13
C PRO A 159 20.46 0.94 -14.72
N SER A 160 19.16 0.91 -15.04
CA SER A 160 18.17 1.80 -14.43
C SER A 160 17.64 1.14 -13.16
N VAL A 161 17.77 1.82 -12.02
CA VAL A 161 17.43 1.28 -10.71
C VAL A 161 16.10 1.86 -10.20
N TYR A 162 15.12 0.98 -10.00
CA TYR A 162 13.79 1.32 -9.53
C TYR A 162 13.54 0.73 -8.14
N PRO A 163 13.03 1.52 -7.18
CA PRO A 163 12.64 1.01 -5.88
C PRO A 163 11.31 0.24 -6.01
N LEU A 164 11.26 -0.95 -5.45
CA LEU A 164 10.04 -1.74 -5.30
C LEU A 164 9.56 -1.56 -3.86
N ALA A 165 8.65 -0.61 -3.66
CA ALA A 165 8.01 -0.40 -2.38
C ALA A 165 6.65 -1.15 -2.34
N PRO A 166 6.28 -1.73 -1.19
CA PRO A 166 4.99 -2.38 -1.01
C PRO A 166 3.86 -1.35 -1.18
N CYS A 167 2.81 -1.72 -1.91
CA CYS A 167 1.56 -0.97 -1.93
C CYS A 167 0.79 -1.20 -0.61
N SER A 168 0.05 -0.19 -0.14
CA SER A 168 -0.59 -0.13 1.19
C SER A 168 -1.58 -1.24 1.55
N ARG A 169 -1.77 -2.28 0.73
CA ARG A 169 -2.83 -3.29 0.88
C ARG A 169 -2.43 -4.56 1.65
N ASP A 170 -1.13 -4.85 1.85
CA ASP A 170 -0.68 -6.10 2.48
C ASP A 170 0.40 -5.88 3.57
N THR A 171 0.10 -5.08 4.59
CA THR A 171 0.95 -4.98 5.80
C THR A 171 0.34 -5.66 7.04
N SER A 172 -0.63 -6.57 6.86
CA SER A 172 -1.22 -7.33 7.97
C SER A 172 -0.28 -8.41 8.55
N GLY A 173 0.82 -8.71 7.85
CA GLY A 173 1.87 -9.61 8.32
C GLY A 173 2.94 -8.89 9.18
N PRO A 174 3.63 -9.63 10.07
CA PRO A 174 4.69 -9.06 10.92
C PRO A 174 5.90 -8.53 10.13
N ASN A 175 6.05 -8.99 8.89
CA ASN A 175 7.17 -8.68 8.01
C ASN A 175 6.69 -8.12 6.68
N VAL A 176 7.48 -7.23 6.10
CA VAL A 176 7.23 -6.55 4.83
C VAL A 176 8.41 -6.77 3.91
N ALA A 177 8.14 -7.02 2.62
CA ALA A 177 9.15 -7.12 1.59
C ALA A 177 9.39 -5.76 0.93
N LEU A 178 10.64 -5.33 0.90
CA LEU A 178 11.13 -4.21 0.10
C LEU A 178 11.96 -4.77 -1.05
N GLY A 179 12.08 -4.05 -2.15
CA GLY A 179 12.94 -4.49 -3.24
C GLY A 179 13.56 -3.37 -4.07
N CYS A 180 14.47 -3.77 -4.94
CA CYS A 180 15.05 -2.96 -5.99
C CYS A 180 15.11 -3.76 -7.28
N LEU A 181 14.74 -3.12 -8.37
CA LEU A 181 14.85 -3.64 -9.72
C LEU A 181 16.00 -2.90 -10.43
N ALA A 182 17.05 -3.62 -10.81
CA ALA A 182 18.06 -3.13 -11.74
C ALA A 182 17.71 -3.63 -13.14
N SER A 183 17.22 -2.73 -13.98
CA SER A 183 16.67 -3.07 -15.29
C SER A 183 17.49 -2.49 -16.43
N SER A 184 17.38 -3.16 -17.58
CA SER A 184 17.84 -2.67 -18.89
C SER A 184 19.36 -2.41 -18.93
N TYR A 185 20.15 -3.34 -18.41
CA TYR A 185 21.61 -3.23 -18.42
C TYR A 185 22.27 -4.29 -19.31
N PHE A 186 23.51 -4.02 -19.73
CA PHE A 186 24.32 -4.98 -20.47
C PHE A 186 25.81 -4.61 -20.33
N PRO A 187 26.73 -5.58 -20.17
CA PRO A 187 26.55 -7.03 -19.95
C PRO A 187 26.31 -7.39 -18.46
N GLU A 188 26.28 -8.67 -18.09
CA GLU A 188 26.40 -9.08 -16.67
C GLU A 188 27.87 -9.02 -16.19
N PRO A 189 28.15 -9.00 -14.87
CA PRO A 189 27.21 -9.03 -13.74
C PRO A 189 26.87 -7.66 -13.17
N VAL A 190 25.73 -7.58 -12.49
CA VAL A 190 25.37 -6.49 -11.58
C VAL A 190 25.30 -7.03 -10.17
N THR A 191 25.90 -6.33 -9.22
CA THR A 191 25.85 -6.67 -7.79
C THR A 191 24.90 -5.72 -7.07
N VAL A 192 24.00 -6.28 -6.26
CA VAL A 192 23.09 -5.50 -5.39
C VAL A 192 23.35 -5.86 -3.94
N THR A 193 23.63 -4.85 -3.13
CA THR A 193 23.74 -4.97 -1.67
C THR A 193 22.72 -4.05 -0.98
N TRP A 194 22.45 -4.29 0.29
CA TRP A 194 21.52 -3.48 1.08
C TRP A 194 22.25 -2.80 2.23
N ASN A 195 22.00 -1.50 2.43
CA ASN A 195 22.64 -0.64 3.42
C ASN A 195 24.17 -0.81 3.43
N SER A 196 24.77 -0.77 2.24
CA SER A 196 26.22 -0.93 2.00
C SER A 196 26.78 -2.25 2.55
N GLY A 197 25.97 -3.31 2.58
CA GLY A 197 26.34 -4.63 3.07
C GLY A 197 26.05 -4.86 4.56
N ALA A 198 25.56 -3.85 5.29
CA ALA A 198 25.17 -4.00 6.69
C ALA A 198 23.90 -4.87 6.87
N LEU A 199 23.07 -4.96 5.83
CA LEU A 199 21.84 -5.75 5.83
C LEU A 199 22.00 -6.95 4.90
N SER A 200 22.16 -8.14 5.48
CA SER A 200 22.29 -9.42 4.76
C SER A 200 21.17 -10.42 5.09
N SER A 201 20.59 -10.34 6.29
CA SER A 201 19.49 -11.21 6.71
C SER A 201 18.20 -10.87 5.96
N GLY A 202 17.54 -11.91 5.42
CA GLY A 202 16.30 -11.77 4.65
C GLY A 202 16.48 -11.18 3.24
N VAL A 203 17.73 -11.01 2.77
CA VAL A 203 18.02 -10.53 1.41
C VAL A 203 17.98 -11.70 0.42
N HIS A 204 17.20 -11.54 -0.64
CA HIS A 204 17.13 -12.45 -1.77
C HIS A 204 17.36 -11.68 -3.06
N THR A 205 18.49 -11.95 -3.73
CA THR A 205 18.78 -11.40 -5.06
C THR A 205 18.53 -12.48 -6.09
N PHE A 206 17.57 -12.23 -6.98
CA PHE A 206 17.19 -13.16 -8.03
C PHE A 206 18.21 -13.13 -9.18
N PRO A 207 18.42 -14.27 -9.87
CA PRO A 207 19.25 -14.32 -11.07
C PRO A 207 18.77 -13.35 -12.13
N SER A 208 19.70 -12.84 -12.94
CA SER A 208 19.37 -11.96 -14.05
C SER A 208 18.62 -12.71 -15.14
N VAL A 209 17.71 -11.99 -15.80
CA VAL A 209 16.95 -12.50 -16.94
C VAL A 209 17.25 -11.66 -18.15
N LEU A 210 17.62 -12.31 -19.27
CA LEU A 210 17.78 -11.66 -20.57
C LEU A 210 16.40 -11.39 -21.17
N GLN A 211 16.10 -10.11 -21.42
CA GLN A 211 14.84 -9.71 -22.03
C GLN A 211 14.91 -9.81 -23.57
N PRO A 212 13.76 -9.85 -24.27
CA PRO A 212 13.73 -9.83 -25.75
C PRO A 212 14.42 -8.61 -26.37
N SER A 213 14.57 -7.52 -25.62
CA SER A 213 15.33 -6.34 -26.02
C SER A 213 16.85 -6.56 -26.10
N GLY A 214 17.35 -7.71 -25.66
CA GLY A 214 18.79 -8.00 -25.56
C GLY A 214 19.47 -7.44 -24.31
N LEU A 215 18.70 -6.88 -23.37
CA LEU A 215 19.20 -6.31 -22.12
C LEU A 215 18.78 -7.16 -20.92
N TYR A 216 19.63 -7.20 -19.89
CA TYR A 216 19.39 -7.93 -18.66
C TYR A 216 18.55 -7.12 -17.67
N SER A 217 17.82 -7.82 -16.82
CA SER A 217 17.14 -7.26 -15.65
C SER A 217 17.27 -8.23 -14.48
N LEU A 218 17.44 -7.70 -13.27
CA LEU A 218 17.46 -8.48 -12.03
C LEU A 218 16.74 -7.73 -10.92
N SER A 219 16.15 -8.47 -9.99
CA SER A 219 15.53 -7.92 -8.79
C SER A 219 16.25 -8.42 -7.53
N SER A 220 16.34 -7.55 -6.52
CA SER A 220 16.75 -7.92 -5.17
C SER A 220 15.67 -7.49 -4.20
N MET A 221 15.31 -8.35 -3.27
CA MET A 221 14.36 -8.06 -2.21
C MET A 221 14.97 -8.27 -0.85
N VAL A 222 14.44 -7.57 0.15
CA VAL A 222 14.75 -7.79 1.56
C VAL A 222 13.47 -7.82 2.38
N THR A 223 13.34 -8.82 3.24
CA THR A 223 12.23 -8.93 4.18
C THR A 223 12.62 -8.32 5.52
N VAL A 224 11.85 -7.34 5.98
CA VAL A 224 12.12 -6.59 7.21
C VAL A 224 10.87 -6.51 8.10
N PRO A 225 11.01 -6.42 9.43
CA PRO A 225 9.86 -6.24 10.32
C PRO A 225 9.07 -4.97 9.99
N ALA A 226 7.74 -5.06 9.94
CA ALA A 226 6.88 -3.93 9.59
C ALA A 226 7.10 -2.71 10.51
N SER A 227 7.34 -2.94 11.80
CA SER A 227 7.63 -1.91 12.80
C SER A 227 8.90 -1.10 12.54
N SER A 228 9.83 -1.64 11.74
CA SER A 228 11.12 -1.01 11.46
C SER A 228 11.10 -0.07 10.25
N LEU A 229 10.03 -0.07 9.44
CA LEU A 229 9.89 0.78 8.25
C LEU A 229 9.81 2.27 8.57
N SER A 230 9.27 2.64 9.74
CA SER A 230 9.12 4.04 10.18
C SER A 230 10.40 4.61 10.80
N SER A 231 11.25 3.75 11.37
CA SER A 231 12.43 4.16 12.15
C SER A 231 13.75 3.94 11.41
N LYS A 232 13.80 3.00 10.46
CA LYS A 232 15.01 2.65 9.72
C LYS A 232 14.89 3.03 8.25
N SER A 233 16.03 3.36 7.64
CA SER A 233 16.12 3.57 6.21
C SER A 233 16.73 2.36 5.52
N TYR A 234 16.17 2.00 4.37
CA TYR A 234 16.63 0.90 3.55
C TYR A 234 17.08 1.47 2.22
N THR A 235 18.32 1.17 1.84
CA THR A 235 18.94 1.62 0.59
C THR A 235 19.52 0.41 -0.10
N CYS A 236 19.18 0.22 -1.37
CA CYS A 236 19.86 -0.75 -2.20
C CYS A 236 21.01 -0.07 -2.94
N ASN A 237 22.17 -0.71 -2.94
CA ASN A 237 23.39 -0.24 -3.58
C ASN A 237 23.65 -1.15 -4.78
N VAL A 238 23.44 -0.63 -5.98
CA VAL A 238 23.61 -1.35 -7.24
C VAL A 238 24.93 -0.94 -7.86
N ASN A 239 25.78 -1.91 -8.19
CA ASN A 239 27.06 -1.68 -8.83
C ASN A 239 27.18 -2.53 -10.11
N HIS A 240 27.49 -1.85 -11.22
CA HIS A 240 27.69 -2.43 -12.52
C HIS A 240 29.12 -2.12 -13.01
N PRO A 241 30.07 -3.07 -12.87
CA PRO A 241 31.48 -2.84 -13.18
C PRO A 241 31.73 -2.45 -14.64
N ALA A 242 30.98 -3.04 -15.59
CA ALA A 242 31.23 -2.85 -17.01
C ALA A 242 31.03 -1.39 -17.49
N THR A 243 30.09 -0.66 -16.88
CA THR A 243 29.85 0.78 -17.12
C THR A 243 30.33 1.66 -15.98
N THR A 244 31.04 1.11 -14.99
CA THR A 244 31.48 1.81 -13.76
C THR A 244 30.34 2.50 -13.00
N THR A 245 29.10 2.03 -13.17
CA THR A 245 27.91 2.67 -12.62
C THR A 245 27.66 2.18 -11.19
N LYS A 246 27.54 3.11 -10.25
CA LYS A 246 27.11 2.86 -8.87
C LYS A 246 25.86 3.69 -8.57
N VAL A 247 24.80 3.05 -8.12
CA VAL A 247 23.53 3.70 -7.82
C VAL A 247 23.05 3.27 -6.45
N ASP A 248 22.87 4.25 -5.57
CA ASP A 248 22.25 4.05 -4.26
C ASP A 248 20.81 4.52 -4.35
N LYS A 249 19.87 3.58 -4.19
CA LYS A 249 18.44 3.88 -4.25
C LYS A 249 17.79 3.58 -2.92
N ARG A 250 17.25 4.62 -2.29
CA ARG A 250 16.45 4.48 -1.08
C ARG A 250 15.11 3.80 -1.43
N VAL A 251 14.81 2.73 -0.72
CA VAL A 251 13.57 1.96 -0.83
C VAL A 251 12.75 2.24 0.41
N GLY A 252 11.74 3.07 0.26
CA GLY A 252 10.84 3.49 1.33
C GLY A 252 9.69 4.28 0.76
N THR A 253 8.62 4.42 1.53
CA THR A 253 7.53 5.33 1.21
C THR A 253 8.14 6.74 1.05
N LYS A 254 7.80 7.43 -0.05
CA LYS A 254 8.26 8.80 -0.28
C LYS A 254 7.91 9.62 0.96
N THR A 255 8.94 10.11 1.67
CA THR A 255 8.73 11.01 2.79
C THR A 255 8.12 12.32 2.28
N LYS A 256 6.98 12.70 2.84
CA LYS A 256 6.66 14.10 3.14
C LYS A 256 6.49 14.18 4.67
N PRO A 257 7.26 14.99 5.42
CA PRO A 257 7.05 15.19 6.86
C PRO A 257 6.17 16.44 7.11
N PRO A 258 5.70 16.75 8.35
CA PRO A 258 5.71 16.01 9.62
C PRO A 258 4.31 15.79 10.27
N CYS A 259 4.29 14.99 11.34
CA CYS A 259 3.21 14.60 12.26
C CYS A 259 2.28 13.43 11.83
N PRO A 260 2.15 12.37 12.66
CA PRO A 260 1.17 11.31 12.45
C PRO A 260 -0.18 11.81 12.94
N ILE A 261 -0.91 12.50 12.07
CA ILE A 261 -2.36 12.43 12.13
C ILE A 261 -2.70 11.06 11.50
N CYS A 262 -3.53 10.29 12.20
CA CYS A 262 -4.03 8.97 11.80
C CYS A 262 -4.22 8.88 10.28
N PRO A 263 -3.95 7.72 9.64
CA PRO A 263 -4.17 7.59 8.21
C PRO A 263 -5.60 8.04 7.94
N ALA A 264 -5.74 9.19 7.27
CA ALA A 264 -6.99 9.51 6.62
C ALA A 264 -7.21 8.28 5.75
N CYS A 265 -8.29 7.55 6.04
CA CYS A 265 -8.80 6.50 5.17
C CYS A 265 -8.66 7.03 3.73
N GLU A 266 -8.41 6.16 2.74
CA GLU A 266 -8.71 6.52 1.35
C GLU A 266 -10.18 6.96 1.33
N SER A 267 -10.40 8.25 1.55
CA SER A 267 -11.70 8.84 1.73
C SER A 267 -12.25 8.88 0.32
N PRO A 268 -13.48 8.39 0.07
CA PRO A 268 -14.10 8.37 -1.26
C PRO A 268 -14.35 9.78 -1.86
N GLY A 269 -13.60 10.79 -1.42
CA GLY A 269 -13.88 12.21 -1.59
C GLY A 269 -14.93 12.70 -0.59
N PRO A 270 -15.19 14.01 -0.56
CA PRO A 270 -16.21 14.57 0.31
C PRO A 270 -17.62 14.09 -0.04
N SER A 271 -18.46 13.88 0.98
CA SER A 271 -19.86 13.49 0.83
C SER A 271 -20.78 14.71 0.88
N VAL A 272 -21.79 14.75 0.00
CA VAL A 272 -22.74 15.88 -0.12
C VAL A 272 -24.16 15.46 0.23
N PHE A 273 -24.76 16.20 1.16
CA PHE A 273 -26.13 16.05 1.63
C PHE A 273 -26.90 17.35 1.44
N ILE A 274 -28.17 17.26 1.05
CA ILE A 274 -29.08 18.41 0.94
C ILE A 274 -30.27 18.17 1.88
N PHE A 275 -30.67 19.20 2.62
CA PHE A 275 -31.71 19.14 3.63
C PHE A 275 -32.82 20.15 3.31
N PRO A 276 -34.09 19.78 3.54
CA PRO A 276 -35.22 20.66 3.31
C PRO A 276 -35.22 21.81 4.33
N PRO A 277 -35.99 22.88 4.09
CA PRO A 277 -36.28 23.87 5.11
C PRO A 277 -36.99 23.23 6.31
N LYS A 278 -36.85 23.82 7.50
CA LYS A 278 -37.63 23.39 8.66
C LYS A 278 -39.11 23.64 8.39
N PRO A 279 -40.02 22.69 8.69
CA PRO A 279 -41.46 22.85 8.41
C PRO A 279 -42.03 24.16 8.96
N LYS A 280 -41.73 24.50 10.22
CA LYS A 280 -42.15 25.77 10.84
C LYS A 280 -41.74 27.02 10.05
N ASP A 281 -40.55 27.02 9.45
CA ASP A 281 -40.04 28.17 8.70
C ASP A 281 -40.76 28.33 7.35
N THR A 282 -41.29 27.24 6.79
CA THR A 282 -42.10 27.26 5.55
C THR A 282 -43.57 27.62 5.78
N LEU A 283 -44.07 27.42 7.01
CA LEU A 283 -45.49 27.65 7.35
C LEU A 283 -45.73 29.02 7.99
N MET A 284 -44.69 29.66 8.55
CA MET A 284 -44.77 30.97 9.19
C MET A 284 -44.18 32.08 8.31
N ILE A 285 -44.99 33.09 7.98
CA ILE A 285 -44.55 34.24 7.16
C ILE A 285 -43.49 35.12 7.86
N SER A 286 -43.43 35.09 9.18
CA SER A 286 -42.44 35.83 9.97
C SER A 286 -41.05 35.20 9.96
N ARG A 287 -40.91 34.00 9.38
CA ARG A 287 -39.65 33.26 9.27
C ARG A 287 -39.23 33.14 7.81
N THR A 288 -37.96 32.84 7.60
CA THR A 288 -37.40 32.68 6.25
C THR A 288 -36.98 31.22 6.04
N PRO A 289 -37.64 30.47 5.15
CA PRO A 289 -37.27 29.09 4.87
C PRO A 289 -35.92 29.03 4.14
N GLN A 290 -35.13 28.00 4.46
CA GLN A 290 -33.77 27.85 3.96
C GLN A 290 -33.50 26.40 3.54
N VAL A 291 -33.02 26.20 2.32
CA VAL A 291 -32.49 24.90 1.88
C VAL A 291 -31.02 24.84 2.25
N THR A 292 -30.60 23.74 2.88
CA THR A 292 -29.22 23.61 3.40
C THR A 292 -28.48 22.51 2.67
N CYS A 293 -27.30 22.82 2.13
CA CYS A 293 -26.40 21.85 1.53
C CYS A 293 -25.16 21.70 2.41
N VAL A 294 -24.91 20.48 2.89
CA VAL A 294 -23.82 20.15 3.81
C VAL A 294 -22.84 19.22 3.11
N VAL A 295 -21.57 19.59 3.18
CA VAL A 295 -20.45 18.79 2.68
C VAL A 295 -19.62 18.34 3.88
N VAL A 296 -19.42 17.04 4.00
CA VAL A 296 -18.63 16.40 5.05
C VAL A 296 -17.50 15.59 4.43
N ASP A 297 -16.58 15.09 5.25
CA ASP A 297 -15.41 14.31 4.80
C ASP A 297 -14.48 15.11 3.86
N VAL A 298 -14.48 16.43 3.97
CA VAL A 298 -13.59 17.32 3.20
C VAL A 298 -12.18 17.19 3.76
N SER A 299 -11.20 16.88 2.90
CA SER A 299 -9.82 16.69 3.33
C SER A 299 -9.15 18.00 3.77
N GLN A 300 -8.14 17.88 4.63
CA GLN A 300 -7.29 19.03 4.99
C GLN A 300 -6.36 19.44 3.85
N GLU A 301 -6.06 18.53 2.91
CA GLU A 301 -5.19 18.79 1.77
C GLU A 301 -5.88 19.66 0.70
N ASN A 302 -7.18 19.41 0.47
CA ASN A 302 -8.01 20.14 -0.48
C ASN A 302 -9.28 20.68 0.19
N PRO A 303 -9.16 21.69 1.08
CA PRO A 303 -10.28 22.17 1.91
C PRO A 303 -11.25 23.10 1.18
N GLU A 304 -10.94 23.48 -0.07
CA GLU A 304 -11.73 24.42 -0.85
C GLU A 304 -12.95 23.72 -1.47
N VAL A 305 -14.15 24.21 -1.15
CA VAL A 305 -15.42 23.66 -1.63
C VAL A 305 -16.20 24.76 -2.35
N GLN A 306 -16.58 24.50 -3.59
CA GLN A 306 -17.36 25.43 -4.41
C GLN A 306 -18.81 24.94 -4.50
N PHE A 307 -19.76 25.86 -4.30
CA PHE A 307 -21.19 25.60 -4.39
C PHE A 307 -21.80 26.38 -5.56
N SER A 308 -22.63 25.71 -6.34
CA SER A 308 -23.52 26.33 -7.32
C SER A 308 -24.95 25.90 -7.03
N TRP A 309 -25.87 26.86 -6.97
CA TRP A 309 -27.28 26.63 -6.65
C TRP A 309 -28.16 26.88 -7.86
N TYR A 310 -29.18 26.05 -8.05
CA TYR A 310 -30.18 26.22 -9.10
C TYR A 310 -31.59 26.04 -8.54
N VAL A 311 -32.51 26.87 -9.01
CA VAL A 311 -33.96 26.78 -8.73
C VAL A 311 -34.67 26.56 -10.06
N ASP A 312 -35.35 25.42 -10.22
CA ASP A 312 -35.95 24.97 -11.49
C ASP A 312 -34.98 25.04 -12.68
N GLY A 313 -33.69 24.76 -12.42
CA GLY A 313 -32.63 24.78 -13.42
C GLY A 313 -31.99 26.14 -13.69
N VAL A 314 -32.51 27.24 -13.13
CA VAL A 314 -31.93 28.58 -13.24
C VAL A 314 -30.92 28.80 -12.11
N GLU A 315 -29.70 29.21 -12.45
CA GLU A 315 -28.63 29.46 -11.47
C GLU A 315 -28.93 30.68 -10.59
N VAL A 316 -28.69 30.54 -9.28
CA VAL A 316 -28.91 31.60 -8.29
C VAL A 316 -27.67 31.81 -7.42
N HIS A 317 -27.46 33.05 -6.98
CA HIS A 317 -26.26 33.47 -6.23
C HIS A 317 -26.57 34.05 -4.86
N THR A 318 -27.81 33.96 -4.38
CA THR A 318 -28.25 34.48 -3.07
C THR A 318 -27.85 33.58 -1.89
N ALA A 319 -27.28 32.40 -2.16
CA ALA A 319 -26.83 31.47 -1.13
C ALA A 319 -25.64 32.02 -0.33
N GLN A 320 -25.60 31.68 0.94
CA GLN A 320 -24.56 32.07 1.87
C GLN A 320 -23.81 30.83 2.36
N THR A 321 -22.50 30.81 2.14
CA THR A 321 -21.63 29.73 2.61
C THR A 321 -21.02 30.13 3.94
N ARG A 322 -21.23 29.27 4.95
CA ARG A 322 -20.66 29.46 6.29
C ARG A 322 -19.16 29.13 6.28
N PRO A 323 -18.38 29.66 7.25
CA PRO A 323 -17.00 29.26 7.44
C PRO A 323 -16.88 27.75 7.62
N LYS A 324 -15.79 27.15 7.11
CA LYS A 324 -15.50 25.73 7.30
C LYS A 324 -15.23 25.41 8.76
N GLU A 325 -15.79 24.31 9.24
CA GLU A 325 -15.69 23.84 10.63
C GLU A 325 -14.86 22.56 10.67
N GLU A 326 -13.80 22.51 11.49
CA GLU A 326 -13.01 21.30 11.68
C GLU A 326 -13.77 20.26 12.52
N GLN A 327 -13.71 19.00 12.12
CA GLN A 327 -14.36 17.87 12.79
C GLN A 327 -13.34 17.03 13.56
N PHE A 328 -13.80 16.31 14.60
CA PHE A 328 -12.94 15.47 15.45
C PHE A 328 -12.17 14.37 14.69
N ASN A 329 -12.64 13.98 13.50
CA ASN A 329 -12.00 13.00 12.62
C ASN A 329 -10.99 13.62 11.62
N SER A 330 -10.54 14.85 11.86
CA SER A 330 -9.60 15.58 11.00
C SER A 330 -10.12 15.84 9.57
N THR A 331 -11.44 16.01 9.42
CA THR A 331 -12.06 16.48 8.17
C THR A 331 -12.71 17.85 8.38
N TYR A 332 -13.01 18.56 7.31
CA TYR A 332 -13.83 19.79 7.37
C TYR A 332 -15.29 19.49 7.06
N ARG A 333 -16.16 20.26 7.71
CA ARG A 333 -17.57 20.39 7.39
C ARG A 333 -17.82 21.78 6.81
N VAL A 334 -18.44 21.84 5.63
CA VAL A 334 -18.76 23.08 4.95
C VAL A 334 -20.25 23.13 4.65
N VAL A 335 -20.90 24.25 4.96
CA VAL A 335 -22.35 24.41 4.84
C VAL A 335 -22.68 25.61 3.97
N SER A 336 -23.43 25.38 2.91
CA SER A 336 -24.04 26.45 2.11
C SER A 336 -25.55 26.46 2.35
N VAL A 337 -26.10 27.64 2.56
CA VAL A 337 -27.51 27.85 2.91
C VAL A 337 -28.13 28.77 1.86
N LEU A 338 -29.19 28.32 1.22
CA LEU A 338 -29.97 29.09 0.26
C LEU A 338 -31.27 29.55 0.93
N PRO A 339 -31.43 30.85 1.25
CA PRO A 339 -32.73 31.42 1.61
C PRO A 339 -33.68 31.34 0.42
N ILE A 340 -34.90 30.87 0.64
CA ILE A 340 -35.91 30.68 -0.41
C ILE A 340 -37.22 31.38 -0.04
N GLN A 341 -38.11 31.54 -1.02
CA GLN A 341 -39.46 32.04 -0.77
C GLN A 341 -40.40 30.91 -0.32
N HIS A 342 -41.36 31.20 0.55
CA HIS A 342 -42.35 30.23 1.01
C HIS A 342 -43.10 29.57 -0.16
N GLN A 343 -43.56 30.37 -1.13
CA GLN A 343 -44.32 29.86 -2.27
C GLN A 343 -43.50 28.97 -3.19
N ASP A 344 -42.20 29.23 -3.36
CA ASP A 344 -41.33 28.39 -4.20
C ASP A 344 -41.29 26.95 -3.66
N TRP A 345 -41.16 26.78 -2.34
CA TRP A 345 -41.20 25.46 -1.71
C TRP A 345 -42.59 24.82 -1.80
N LEU A 346 -43.64 25.56 -1.41
CA LEU A 346 -45.00 25.03 -1.34
C LEU A 346 -45.56 24.62 -2.71
N ASN A 347 -45.16 25.32 -3.78
CA ASN A 347 -45.50 25.01 -5.16
C ASN A 347 -44.66 23.85 -5.74
N GLY A 348 -43.71 23.31 -4.98
CA GLY A 348 -42.92 22.14 -5.38
C GLY A 348 -41.79 22.43 -6.36
N LYS A 349 -41.22 23.65 -6.35
CA LYS A 349 -40.02 23.94 -7.14
C LYS A 349 -38.86 23.04 -6.75
N GLU A 350 -37.98 22.77 -7.71
CA GLU A 350 -36.79 21.95 -7.51
C GLU A 350 -35.57 22.80 -7.16
N PHE A 351 -34.93 22.48 -6.03
CA PHE A 351 -33.72 23.12 -5.56
C PHE A 351 -32.55 22.17 -5.73
N LYS A 352 -31.51 22.63 -6.45
CA LYS A 352 -30.33 21.83 -6.78
C LYS A 352 -29.09 22.47 -6.19
N CYS A 353 -28.34 21.69 -5.40
CA CYS A 353 -27.01 22.02 -4.93
C CYS A 353 -25.98 21.21 -5.72
N LYS A 354 -25.09 21.90 -6.44
CA LYS A 354 -23.94 21.31 -7.14
C LYS A 354 -22.67 21.69 -6.41
N VAL A 355 -21.86 20.69 -6.05
CA VAL A 355 -20.65 20.85 -5.25
C VAL A 355 -19.44 20.39 -6.04
N ASN A 356 -18.40 21.22 -6.05
CA ASN A 356 -17.12 20.91 -6.70
C ASN A 356 -15.98 21.00 -5.68
N ASN A 357 -15.06 20.03 -5.73
CA ASN A 357 -13.89 19.93 -4.87
C ASN A 357 -12.79 19.13 -5.60
N LYS A 358 -11.51 19.39 -5.31
CA LYS A 358 -10.38 18.75 -6.01
C LYS A 358 -10.24 17.24 -5.73
N ASP A 359 -10.74 16.76 -4.59
CA ASP A 359 -10.75 15.33 -4.26
C ASP A 359 -11.89 14.58 -4.95
N LEU A 360 -12.81 15.29 -5.62
CA LEU A 360 -13.90 14.69 -6.37
C LEU A 360 -13.51 14.52 -7.85
N PRO A 361 -13.69 13.32 -8.45
CA PRO A 361 -13.44 13.12 -9.88
C PRO A 361 -14.46 13.87 -10.76
N ALA A 362 -15.66 14.15 -10.22
CA ALA A 362 -16.70 14.94 -10.87
C ALA A 362 -17.55 15.68 -9.82
N PRO A 363 -18.17 16.82 -10.16
CA PRO A 363 -19.04 17.55 -9.24
C PRO A 363 -20.24 16.71 -8.78
N ILE A 364 -20.48 16.66 -7.47
CA ILE A 364 -21.66 15.96 -6.91
C ILE A 364 -22.85 16.91 -6.93
N THR A 365 -23.99 16.42 -7.42
CA THR A 365 -25.24 17.18 -7.48
C THR A 365 -26.31 16.52 -6.64
N ARG A 366 -26.97 17.30 -5.78
CA ARG A 366 -28.13 16.87 -4.98
C ARG A 366 -29.32 17.77 -5.27
N ILE A 367 -30.51 17.18 -5.36
CA ILE A 367 -31.76 17.86 -5.69
C ILE A 367 -32.75 17.58 -4.57
N ILE A 368 -33.54 18.59 -4.20
CA ILE A 368 -34.62 18.48 -3.23
C ILE A 368 -35.82 19.33 -3.66
N SER A 369 -37.01 18.86 -3.33
CA SER A 369 -38.28 19.57 -3.49
C SER A 369 -39.24 19.07 -2.43
N LYS A 370 -40.37 19.76 -2.26
CA LYS A 370 -41.48 19.31 -1.44
C LYS A 370 -41.99 17.94 -1.93
N ALA A 371 -42.36 17.06 -0.99
CA ALA A 371 -42.92 15.75 -1.32
C ALA A 371 -44.20 15.87 -2.18
N LYS A 372 -44.28 15.05 -3.23
CA LYS A 372 -45.37 15.07 -4.21
C LYS A 372 -46.50 14.14 -3.78
N GLY A 373 -47.71 14.67 -3.65
CA GLY A 373 -48.91 13.87 -3.39
C GLY A 373 -50.08 14.74 -2.89
N PRO A 374 -51.28 14.16 -2.76
CA PRO A 374 -52.41 14.88 -2.19
C PRO A 374 -52.17 15.16 -0.70
N SER A 375 -52.25 16.44 -0.33
CA SER A 375 -52.13 16.84 1.07
C SER A 375 -53.28 16.27 1.90
N ARG A 376 -52.99 15.77 3.10
CA ARG A 376 -53.96 15.19 4.04
C ARG A 376 -53.79 15.83 5.42
N GLU A 377 -54.92 16.23 5.99
CA GLU A 377 -54.97 16.95 7.26
C GLU A 377 -54.64 16.04 8.46
N PRO A 378 -53.72 16.45 9.36
CA PRO A 378 -53.40 15.69 10.57
C PRO A 378 -54.57 15.64 11.55
N GLN A 379 -54.81 14.44 12.08
CA GLN A 379 -55.64 14.23 13.25
C GLN A 379 -54.77 14.27 14.51
N VAL A 380 -55.12 15.16 15.44
CA VAL A 380 -54.34 15.41 16.67
C VAL A 380 -55.11 14.93 17.89
N TYR A 381 -54.48 14.05 18.67
CA TYR A 381 -55.01 13.47 19.89
C TYR A 381 -54.04 13.67 21.05
N THR A 382 -54.54 14.13 22.20
CA THR A 382 -53.75 14.24 23.43
C THR A 382 -54.12 13.11 24.39
N LEU A 383 -53.12 12.42 24.92
CA LEU A 383 -53.24 11.27 25.80
C LEU A 383 -52.69 11.60 27.18
N SER A 384 -53.48 11.28 28.21
CA SER A 384 -53.10 11.47 29.61
C SER A 384 -51.99 10.50 30.03
N PRO A 385 -51.23 10.82 31.10
CA PRO A 385 -50.27 9.89 31.68
C PRO A 385 -50.91 8.55 32.05
N SER A 386 -50.15 7.46 31.89
CA SER A 386 -50.57 6.13 32.34
C SER A 386 -50.75 6.11 33.87
N ALA A 387 -51.70 5.30 34.36
CA ALA A 387 -51.94 5.11 35.79
C ALA A 387 -50.68 4.65 36.54
N GLU A 388 -49.83 3.84 35.91
CA GLU A 388 -48.57 3.37 36.48
C GLU A 388 -47.56 4.51 36.67
N GLU A 389 -47.57 5.50 35.76
CA GLU A 389 -46.65 6.65 35.79
C GLU A 389 -47.02 7.64 36.90
N LEU A 390 -48.27 7.63 37.38
CA LEU A 390 -48.71 8.46 38.50
C LEU A 390 -48.00 8.13 39.81
N SER A 391 -47.30 7.00 39.90
CA SER A 391 -46.43 6.67 41.04
C SER A 391 -45.13 7.49 41.07
N ARG A 392 -44.72 8.09 39.94
CA ARG A 392 -43.46 8.82 39.77
C ARG A 392 -43.61 10.32 40.10
N SER A 393 -42.47 11.00 40.27
CA SER A 393 -42.41 12.45 40.49
C SER A 393 -42.73 13.27 39.23
N LYS A 394 -42.38 12.74 38.06
CA LYS A 394 -42.70 13.29 36.74
C LYS A 394 -43.61 12.34 35.96
N VAL A 395 -44.54 12.92 35.23
CA VAL A 395 -45.52 12.22 34.40
C VAL A 395 -45.42 12.71 32.96
N SER A 396 -45.85 11.88 32.02
CA SER A 396 -45.70 12.18 30.60
C SER A 396 -47.04 12.40 29.94
N ILE A 397 -47.18 13.54 29.27
CA ILE A 397 -48.32 13.85 28.42
C ILE A 397 -47.92 13.55 26.98
N THR A 398 -48.76 12.83 26.24
CA THR A 398 -48.44 12.41 24.87
C THR A 398 -49.39 13.06 23.87
N CYS A 399 -48.87 13.51 22.74
CA CYS A 399 -49.62 14.01 21.60
C CYS A 399 -49.38 13.06 20.42
N LEU A 400 -50.43 12.37 19.97
CA LEU A 400 -50.43 11.58 18.75
C LEU A 400 -50.93 12.46 17.61
N VAL A 401 -50.14 12.55 16.56
CA VAL A 401 -50.51 13.19 15.29
C VAL A 401 -50.51 12.10 14.22
N THR A 402 -51.62 11.88 13.53
CA THR A 402 -51.78 10.78 12.56
C THR A 402 -52.58 11.20 11.33
N GLY A 403 -52.52 10.40 10.26
CA GLY A 403 -53.32 10.59 9.05
C GLY A 403 -52.83 11.71 8.12
N PHE A 404 -51.63 12.25 8.34
CA PHE A 404 -51.14 13.42 7.59
C PHE A 404 -50.24 13.07 6.42
N TYR A 405 -50.25 13.95 5.41
CA TYR A 405 -49.32 13.91 4.29
C TYR A 405 -49.19 15.33 3.74
N PRO A 406 -48.01 15.85 3.37
CA PRO A 406 -46.67 15.23 3.37
C PRO A 406 -46.08 15.05 4.79
N PRO A 407 -44.93 14.35 4.94
CA PRO A 407 -44.32 14.12 6.26
C PRO A 407 -43.76 15.39 6.94
N ASP A 408 -43.62 16.50 6.22
CA ASP A 408 -43.13 17.77 6.76
C ASP A 408 -44.15 18.37 7.75
N ILE A 409 -43.85 18.30 9.04
CA ILE A 409 -44.72 18.74 10.13
C ILE A 409 -43.90 19.27 11.31
N ASP A 410 -44.45 20.23 12.04
CA ASP A 410 -43.84 20.76 13.27
C ASP A 410 -44.81 20.59 14.45
N VAL A 411 -44.27 20.20 15.62
CA VAL A 411 -45.06 19.98 16.83
C VAL A 411 -44.38 20.64 18.02
N GLU A 412 -45.10 21.54 18.67
CA GLU A 412 -44.64 22.28 19.84
C GLU A 412 -45.60 22.08 21.02
N TRP A 413 -45.09 22.28 22.23
CA TRP A 413 -45.90 22.27 23.44
C TRP A 413 -46.04 23.68 24.01
N LYS A 414 -47.19 23.95 24.63
CA LYS A 414 -47.42 25.12 25.48
C LYS A 414 -47.93 24.68 26.84
N SER A 415 -47.48 25.37 27.89
CA SER A 415 -47.95 25.20 29.26
C SER A 415 -48.45 26.55 29.75
N ASN A 416 -49.70 26.61 30.23
CA ASN A 416 -50.34 27.85 30.67
C ASN A 416 -50.27 28.99 29.62
N GLY A 417 -50.37 28.64 28.33
CA GLY A 417 -50.30 29.57 27.20
C GLY A 417 -48.89 30.01 26.80
N GLN A 418 -47.85 29.63 27.55
CA GLN A 418 -46.45 29.92 27.21
C GLN A 418 -45.80 28.74 26.49
N PRO A 419 -44.92 28.98 25.51
CA PRO A 419 -44.22 27.92 24.80
C PRO A 419 -43.27 27.16 25.73
N GLU A 420 -43.32 25.83 25.67
CA GLU A 420 -42.37 24.96 26.37
C GLU A 420 -41.04 24.91 25.60
N PRO A 421 -39.89 24.98 26.29
CA PRO A 421 -38.59 24.76 25.67
C PRO A 421 -38.50 23.41 24.95
N GLU A 422 -37.87 23.37 23.78
CA GLU A 422 -37.67 22.13 22.98
C GLU A 422 -36.99 20.99 23.76
N GLY A 423 -36.20 21.29 24.81
CA GLY A 423 -35.57 20.28 25.66
C GLY A 423 -36.52 19.54 26.61
N ASN A 424 -37.74 20.06 26.84
CA ASN A 424 -38.71 19.50 27.78
C ASN A 424 -39.61 18.42 27.16
N TYR A 425 -39.67 18.36 25.83
CA TYR A 425 -40.43 17.36 25.10
C TYR A 425 -39.58 16.65 24.04
N ARG A 426 -40.05 15.48 23.61
CA ARG A 426 -39.41 14.71 22.54
C ARG A 426 -40.46 14.30 21.52
N THR A 427 -40.22 14.66 20.26
CA THR A 427 -41.07 14.29 19.14
C THR A 427 -40.38 13.22 18.29
N THR A 428 -41.08 12.13 17.99
CA THR A 428 -40.56 11.08 17.10
C THR A 428 -40.55 11.56 15.65
N PRO A 429 -39.62 11.09 14.80
CA PRO A 429 -39.71 11.32 13.36
C PRO A 429 -41.03 10.78 12.79
N PRO A 430 -41.64 11.42 11.78
CA PRO A 430 -42.79 10.89 11.06
C PRO A 430 -42.54 9.46 10.58
N GLN A 431 -43.42 8.53 10.97
CA GLN A 431 -43.41 7.15 10.52
C GLN A 431 -44.53 6.97 9.49
N GLN A 432 -44.25 6.26 8.41
CA GLN A 432 -45.26 5.97 7.39
C GLN A 432 -46.22 4.89 7.90
N ASP A 433 -47.52 5.13 7.75
CA ASP A 433 -48.59 4.20 8.07
C ASP A 433 -48.96 3.33 6.85
N VAL A 434 -49.74 2.27 7.08
CA VAL A 434 -50.16 1.29 6.08
C VAL A 434 -50.97 1.92 4.94
N ASP A 435 -51.68 3.01 5.21
CA ASP A 435 -52.50 3.74 4.23
C ASP A 435 -51.71 4.78 3.40
N GLY A 436 -50.39 4.86 3.61
CA GLY A 436 -49.49 5.80 2.95
C GLY A 436 -49.44 7.19 3.59
N THR A 437 -50.20 7.45 4.65
CA THR A 437 -50.07 8.66 5.46
C THR A 437 -48.94 8.51 6.48
N TYR A 438 -48.74 9.54 7.30
CA TYR A 438 -47.74 9.53 8.37
C TYR A 438 -48.40 9.72 9.72
N PHE A 439 -47.74 9.18 10.73
CA PHE A 439 -48.04 9.43 12.14
C PHE A 439 -46.76 9.69 12.94
N LEU A 440 -46.90 10.37 14.08
CA LEU A 440 -45.84 10.57 15.05
C LEU A 440 -46.39 10.76 16.46
N TYR A 441 -45.50 10.66 17.44
CA TYR A 441 -45.79 10.97 18.84
C TYR A 441 -44.88 12.09 19.34
N SER A 442 -45.43 13.04 20.08
CA SER A 442 -44.67 13.98 20.90
C SER A 442 -44.95 13.75 22.37
N LYS A 443 -43.91 13.71 23.19
CA LYS A 443 -43.99 13.39 24.62
C LYS A 443 -43.40 14.52 25.45
N LEU A 444 -44.23 15.18 26.26
CA LEU A 444 -43.83 16.23 27.20
C LEU A 444 -43.73 15.65 28.61
N ALA A 445 -42.59 15.83 29.27
CA ALA A 445 -42.40 15.43 30.66
C ALA A 445 -42.74 16.60 31.60
N VAL A 446 -43.72 16.43 32.48
CA VAL A 446 -44.18 17.47 33.40
C VAL A 446 -44.12 16.98 34.84
N ASP A 447 -44.03 17.91 35.79
CA ASP A 447 -44.10 17.56 37.21
C ASP A 447 -45.50 17.05 37.56
N LYS A 448 -45.56 15.96 38.33
CA LYS A 448 -46.84 15.38 38.78
C LYS A 448 -47.68 16.42 39.50
N ALA A 449 -47.08 17.31 40.29
CA ALA A 449 -47.79 18.38 40.98
C ALA A 449 -48.55 19.30 40.01
N SER A 450 -47.91 19.74 38.92
CA SER A 450 -48.52 20.58 37.90
C SER A 450 -49.66 19.88 37.17
N TRP A 451 -49.48 18.60 36.83
CA TRP A 451 -50.56 17.79 36.28
C TRP A 451 -51.74 17.63 37.25
N GLN A 452 -51.46 17.37 38.53
CA GLN A 452 -52.49 17.17 39.56
C GLN A 452 -53.26 18.45 39.90
N ARG A 453 -52.63 19.62 39.76
CA ARG A 453 -53.29 20.94 39.86
C ARG A 453 -54.29 21.21 38.74
N GLY A 454 -54.23 20.45 37.64
CA GLY A 454 -55.09 20.67 36.48
C GLY A 454 -54.58 21.76 35.54
N ASP A 455 -53.28 22.06 35.59
CA ASP A 455 -52.66 23.03 34.69
C ASP A 455 -52.91 22.63 33.22
N PRO A 456 -53.35 23.54 32.34
CA PRO A 456 -53.58 23.24 30.92
C PRO A 456 -52.28 23.14 30.12
N PHE A 457 -52.10 22.01 29.44
CA PHE A 457 -51.04 21.77 28.48
C PHE A 457 -51.65 21.71 27.07
N GLN A 458 -50.95 22.26 26.07
CA GLN A 458 -51.45 22.29 24.70
C GLN A 458 -50.39 21.74 23.74
N CYS A 459 -50.79 20.77 22.93
CA CYS A 459 -50.02 20.32 21.78
C CYS A 459 -50.41 21.17 20.58
N ALA A 460 -49.47 21.96 20.06
CA ALA A 460 -49.62 22.79 18.88
C ALA A 460 -48.97 22.10 17.69
N VAL A 461 -49.70 21.97 16.59
CA VAL A 461 -49.26 21.25 15.39
C VAL A 461 -49.35 22.20 14.19
N MET A 462 -48.28 22.26 13.41
CA MET A 462 -48.18 23.07 12.20
C MET A 462 -47.95 22.16 11.00
N HIS A 463 -48.87 22.22 10.05
CA HIS A 463 -48.87 21.38 8.84
C HIS A 463 -49.54 22.12 7.69
N GLU A 464 -49.10 21.91 6.46
CA GLU A 464 -49.62 22.63 5.29
C GLU A 464 -51.09 22.34 4.96
N ALA A 465 -51.61 21.16 5.34
CA ALA A 465 -52.99 20.77 5.08
C ALA A 465 -53.97 21.39 6.07
N LEU A 466 -53.48 21.95 7.18
CA LEU A 466 -54.32 22.56 8.20
C LEU A 466 -54.79 23.95 7.76
N HIS A 467 -56.00 24.32 8.19
CA HIS A 467 -56.47 25.70 8.08
C HIS A 467 -55.51 26.65 8.81
N ASN A 468 -55.05 27.72 8.12
CA ASN A 468 -53.99 28.63 8.60
C ASN A 468 -52.68 27.94 9.01
N HIS A 469 -52.45 26.72 8.51
CA HIS A 469 -51.29 25.87 8.82
C HIS A 469 -51.10 25.56 10.30
N TYR A 470 -52.15 25.66 11.12
CA TYR A 470 -52.04 25.55 12.58
C TYR A 470 -53.27 24.90 13.21
N THR A 471 -53.05 23.99 14.15
CA THR A 471 -54.08 23.49 15.06
C THR A 471 -53.50 23.26 16.44
N GLN A 472 -54.34 23.22 17.47
CA GLN A 472 -53.92 22.89 18.82
C GLN A 472 -54.94 22.05 19.57
N LYS A 473 -54.46 21.16 20.43
CA LYS A 473 -55.28 20.34 21.32
C LYS A 473 -54.81 20.52 22.76
N SER A 474 -55.75 20.84 23.63
CA SER A 474 -55.49 21.04 25.06
C SER A 474 -55.74 19.75 25.84
N ILE A 475 -54.96 19.53 26.88
CA ILE A 475 -55.13 18.45 27.85
C ILE A 475 -54.79 18.97 29.25
N SER A 476 -55.64 18.62 30.20
CA SER A 476 -55.45 18.84 31.63
C SER A 476 -56.05 17.66 32.37
N LYS A 477 -55.74 17.53 33.66
CA LYS A 477 -56.40 16.52 34.49
C LYS A 477 -57.88 16.89 34.61
N THR A 478 -58.76 16.07 34.02
CA THR A 478 -60.20 16.20 34.19
C THR A 478 -60.58 15.97 35.66
N PRO A 479 -61.33 16.88 36.30
CA PRO A 479 -61.90 16.62 37.62
C PRO A 479 -62.97 15.53 37.50
N GLY A 480 -62.67 14.32 37.98
CA GLY A 480 -63.67 13.27 38.24
C GLY A 480 -63.97 12.32 37.09
N LYS A 481 -63.37 11.13 37.13
CA LYS A 481 -64.12 9.87 37.26
C LYS A 481 -63.35 8.94 38.19
#